data_AF-A0A227J1Z0-F1
#
_entry.id   AF-A0A227J1Z0-F1
#
_cell.length_a   1.000
_cell.length_b   1.000
_cell.length_c   1.000
_cell.angle_alpha   90.00
_cell.angle_beta   90.00
_cell.angle_gamma   90.00
#
_symmetry.space_group_name_H-M   'P 1'
#
loop_
_entity.id
_entity.type
_entity.pdbx_description
1 polymer ?
#
loop_
_entity_poly.entity_id
_entity_poly.type
_entity_poly.pdbx_seq_one_letter_code
_entity_poly.pdbx_strand_id
1 'polypeptide(L)'
;SAQAVDLAGSTALSDAAAVTVVEQTEKRHKLIGYWHNFVNGAGCPIRLADMADAWDVIDIAFAENDRNSDGTVHFNLYSGDIYSDCPALDPTQFKQD
;
A
#
# COMPACT_ATOMS: atom_id res chain seq x y z
N SER A 1 9.55 14.47 20.08
CA SER A 1 9.74 13.30 20.94
C SER A 1 8.58 13.22 21.91
N ALA A 2 8.21 12.03 22.34
CA ALA A 2 7.30 11.81 23.46
C ALA A 2 8.09 11.13 24.58
N GLN A 3 7.81 11.48 25.84
CA GLN A 3 8.40 10.83 27.00
C GLN A 3 7.33 10.01 27.72
N ALA A 4 7.60 8.72 27.92
CA ALA A 4 6.78 7.86 28.76
C ALA A 4 7.47 7.65 30.11
N VAL A 5 6.67 7.58 31.19
CA VAL A 5 7.14 7.28 32.55
C VAL A 5 6.31 6.12 33.10
N ASP A 6 6.96 5.09 33.63
CA ASP A 6 6.27 3.97 34.26
C ASP A 6 5.97 4.21 35.76
N LEU A 7 5.26 3.28 36.40
CA LEU A 7 4.91 3.35 37.82
C LEU A 7 6.12 3.25 38.76
N ALA A 8 7.27 2.80 38.26
CA ALA A 8 8.53 2.72 38.99
C ALA A 8 9.41 3.98 38.78
N GLY A 9 8.96 4.93 37.94
CA GLY A 9 9.68 6.17 37.62
C GLY A 9 10.70 6.04 36.50
N SER A 10 10.76 4.91 35.78
CA SER A 10 11.62 4.74 34.60
C SER A 10 11.10 5.59 33.46
N THR A 11 11.99 6.19 32.66
CA THR A 11 11.59 7.01 31.53
C THR A 11 12.12 6.48 30.20
N ALA A 12 11.32 6.63 29.14
CA ALA A 12 11.71 6.33 27.76
C ALA A 12 11.34 7.51 26.85
N LEU A 13 12.24 7.87 25.93
CA LEU A 13 12.04 8.93 24.94
C LEU A 13 11.88 8.31 23.55
N SER A 14 10.89 8.77 22.79
CA SER A 14 10.78 8.46 21.35
C SER A 14 11.46 9.54 20.50
N ASP A 15 11.90 9.17 19.31
CA ASP A 15 12.36 10.14 18.31
C ASP A 15 11.23 11.08 17.90
N ALA A 16 11.59 12.30 17.50
CA ALA A 16 10.62 13.23 16.93
C ALA A 16 10.30 12.83 15.48
N ALA A 17 9.03 12.60 15.17
CA ALA A 17 8.56 12.49 13.80
C ALA A 17 8.18 13.88 13.27
N ALA A 18 8.78 14.29 12.16
CA ALA A 18 8.32 15.47 11.43
C ALA A 18 7.14 15.06 10.54
N VAL A 19 6.02 15.76 10.64
CA VAL A 19 4.86 15.58 9.77
C VAL A 19 4.72 16.82 8.92
N THR A 20 4.91 16.67 7.61
CA THR A 20 4.60 17.73 6.65
C THR A 20 3.12 17.63 6.31
N VAL A 21 2.34 18.63 6.71
CA VAL A 21 0.93 18.72 6.32
C VAL A 21 0.86 19.44 4.99
N VAL A 22 0.42 18.71 3.96
CA VAL A 22 0.13 19.28 2.64
C VAL A 22 -1.37 19.40 2.52
N GLU A 23 -1.88 20.58 2.13
CA GLU A 23 -3.29 20.71 1.76
C GLU A 23 -3.53 19.91 0.49
N GLN A 24 -4.27 18.80 0.61
CA GLN A 24 -4.69 17.99 -0.52
C GLN A 24 -5.79 18.75 -1.29
N THR A 25 -5.37 19.58 -2.24
CA THR A 25 -6.28 20.13 -3.24
C THR A 25 -6.58 19.05 -4.27
N GLU A 26 -7.72 18.39 -4.12
CA GLU A 26 -8.15 17.41 -5.11
C GLU A 26 -8.56 18.12 -6.41
N LYS A 27 -8.05 17.64 -7.54
CA LYS A 27 -8.48 18.12 -8.86
C LYS A 27 -9.98 17.87 -9.03
N ARG A 28 -10.68 18.82 -9.64
CA ARG A 28 -12.12 18.69 -9.94
C ARG A 28 -12.42 17.51 -10.87
N HIS A 29 -11.54 17.25 -11.83
CA HIS A 29 -11.64 16.13 -12.76
C HIS A 29 -10.46 15.19 -12.49
N LYS A 30 -10.77 13.93 -12.18
CA LYS A 30 -9.78 12.93 -11.77
C LYS A 30 -9.61 11.87 -12.84
N LEU A 31 -8.38 11.47 -13.10
CA LEU A 31 -8.05 10.25 -13.82
C LEU A 31 -7.86 9.11 -12.81
N ILE A 32 -8.73 8.11 -12.90
CA ILE A 32 -8.78 6.97 -11.97
C ILE A 32 -8.41 5.70 -12.75
N GLY A 33 -7.44 4.95 -12.26
CA GLY A 33 -6.93 3.76 -12.93
C GLY A 33 -6.81 2.56 -11.99
N TYR A 34 -7.03 1.37 -12.52
CA TYR A 34 -6.78 0.13 -11.80
C TYR A 34 -5.30 -0.28 -11.92
N TRP A 35 -4.69 -0.62 -10.79
CA TRP A 35 -3.35 -1.19 -10.73
C TRP A 35 -3.43 -2.69 -10.49
N HIS A 36 -2.71 -3.48 -11.29
CA HIS A 36 -2.79 -4.93 -11.23
C HIS A 36 -1.89 -5.50 -10.12
N ASN A 37 -2.52 -6.06 -9.08
CA ASN A 37 -1.86 -6.91 -8.08
C ASN A 37 -1.72 -8.37 -8.56
N PHE A 38 -1.56 -8.57 -9.87
CA PHE A 38 -1.56 -9.86 -10.53
C PHE A 38 -0.92 -9.77 -11.92
N VAL A 39 -0.58 -10.91 -12.51
CA VAL A 39 -0.04 -10.99 -13.86
C VAL A 39 -1.16 -11.28 -14.86
N ASN A 40 -1.15 -10.55 -15.99
CA ASN A 40 -1.92 -10.89 -17.18
C ASN A 40 -1.16 -10.43 -18.44
N GLY A 41 -1.85 -10.32 -19.58
CA GLY A 41 -1.25 -9.86 -20.84
C GLY A 41 -0.64 -8.45 -20.80
N ALA A 42 -0.85 -7.67 -19.74
CA ALA A 42 -0.20 -6.38 -19.53
C ALA A 42 1.23 -6.49 -18.97
N GLY A 43 1.64 -7.66 -18.48
CA GLY A 43 2.98 -7.90 -17.92
C GLY A 43 3.00 -8.08 -16.40
N CYS A 44 4.19 -7.91 -15.82
CA CYS A 44 4.39 -8.01 -14.37
C CYS A 44 3.80 -6.80 -13.63
N PRO A 45 3.32 -6.98 -12.39
CA PRO A 45 3.05 -5.86 -11.49
C PRO A 45 4.28 -4.97 -11.35
N ILE A 46 4.07 -3.65 -11.39
CA ILE A 46 5.13 -2.65 -11.19
C ILE A 46 4.89 -1.92 -9.87
N ARG A 47 5.93 -1.34 -9.28
CA ARG A 47 5.82 -0.67 -7.97
C ARG A 47 4.81 0.48 -8.03
N LEU A 48 4.14 0.75 -6.91
CA LEU A 48 3.23 1.90 -6.83
C LEU A 48 3.99 3.22 -7.02
N ALA A 49 5.22 3.29 -6.52
CA ALA A 49 6.10 4.44 -6.68
C ALA A 49 6.56 4.69 -8.14
N ASP A 50 6.43 3.69 -9.02
CA ASP A 50 6.76 3.83 -10.45
C ASP A 50 5.53 4.23 -11.29
N MET A 51 4.37 4.44 -10.67
CA MET A 51 3.17 4.94 -11.35
C MET A 51 3.38 6.37 -11.85
N ALA A 52 2.81 6.69 -13.01
CA ALA A 52 2.83 8.05 -13.52
C ALA A 52 2.01 9.00 -12.62
N ASP A 53 2.57 10.17 -12.31
CA ASP A 53 1.90 11.28 -11.59
C ASP A 53 0.63 11.83 -12.29
N ALA A 54 0.31 11.32 -13.48
CA ALA A 54 -0.91 11.64 -14.20
C ALA A 54 -2.16 10.99 -13.56
N TRP A 55 -1.99 9.89 -12.83
CA TRP A 55 -3.08 9.24 -12.11
C TRP A 55 -3.41 10.02 -10.84
N ASP A 56 -4.66 10.41 -10.69
CA ASP A 56 -5.13 11.12 -9.48
C ASP A 56 -5.57 10.13 -8.40
N VAL A 57 -6.03 8.95 -8.79
CA VAL A 57 -6.41 7.85 -7.90
C VAL A 57 -5.97 6.53 -8.54
N ILE A 58 -5.32 5.70 -7.72
CA ILE A 58 -4.95 4.33 -8.08
C ILE A 58 -5.85 3.37 -7.29
N ASP A 59 -6.65 2.59 -8.00
CA ASP A 59 -7.50 1.54 -7.43
C ASP A 59 -6.76 0.19 -7.51
N ILE A 60 -6.41 -0.38 -6.36
CA ILE A 60 -5.59 -1.60 -6.28
C ILE A 60 -6.49 -2.81 -6.56
N ALA A 61 -6.29 -3.45 -7.72
CA ALA A 61 -7.06 -4.61 -8.15
C ALA A 61 -6.34 -5.93 -7.80
N PHE A 62 -6.87 -6.79 -6.92
CA PHE A 62 -8.04 -6.63 -6.07
C PHE A 62 -7.78 -7.21 -4.68
N ALA A 63 -8.66 -6.90 -3.72
CA ALA A 63 -8.86 -7.77 -2.57
C ALA A 63 -9.61 -9.05 -3.00
N GLU A 64 -9.34 -10.14 -2.31
CA GLU A 64 -9.92 -11.46 -2.58
C GLU A 64 -10.98 -11.81 -1.55
N ASN A 65 -12.03 -12.51 -1.96
CA ASN A 65 -13.07 -12.96 -1.04
C ASN A 65 -12.61 -14.18 -0.25
N ASP A 66 -12.95 -14.22 1.03
CA ASP A 66 -12.86 -15.43 1.83
C ASP A 66 -14.01 -16.38 1.45
N ARG A 67 -13.70 -17.56 0.92
CA ARG A 67 -14.73 -18.53 0.49
C ARG A 67 -15.48 -19.18 1.65
N ASN A 68 -14.98 -19.05 2.87
CA ASN A 68 -15.57 -19.64 4.07
C ASN A 68 -16.33 -18.61 4.93
N SER A 69 -16.57 -17.41 4.41
CA SER A 69 -17.23 -16.31 5.11
C SER A 69 -18.19 -15.55 4.20
N ASP A 70 -19.23 -14.95 4.78
CA ASP A 70 -20.17 -14.10 4.06
C ASP A 70 -19.69 -12.64 4.09
N GLY A 71 -18.95 -12.23 3.07
CA GLY A 71 -18.56 -10.84 2.84
C GLY A 71 -17.21 -10.41 3.42
N THR A 72 -16.46 -11.32 4.03
CA THR A 72 -15.07 -11.05 4.41
C THR A 72 -14.17 -11.03 3.18
N VAL A 73 -13.31 -10.02 3.09
CA VAL A 73 -12.27 -9.90 2.06
C VAL A 73 -10.90 -9.79 2.71
N HIS A 74 -9.91 -10.37 2.05
CA HIS A 74 -8.49 -10.31 2.42
C HIS A 74 -7.71 -9.66 1.30
N PHE A 75 -6.73 -8.84 1.65
CA PHE A 75 -5.77 -8.33 0.68
C PHE A 75 -4.46 -9.10 0.79
N ASN A 76 -4.11 -9.81 -0.29
CA ASN A 76 -2.86 -10.54 -0.42
C ASN A 76 -2.04 -9.88 -1.53
N LEU A 77 -0.88 -9.29 -1.18
CA LEU A 77 0.01 -8.71 -2.18
C LEU A 77 0.52 -9.80 -3.14
N TYR A 78 0.69 -9.46 -4.42
CA TYR A 78 1.25 -10.36 -5.42
C TYR A 78 2.55 -11.01 -4.93
N SER A 79 2.51 -12.32 -4.79
CA SER A 79 3.60 -13.12 -4.21
C SER A 79 4.17 -14.15 -5.20
N GLY A 80 3.86 -14.00 -6.48
CA GLY A 80 4.24 -14.92 -7.55
C GLY A 80 3.05 -15.68 -8.13
N ASP A 81 3.19 -16.14 -9.37
CA ASP A 81 2.21 -16.96 -10.09
C ASP A 81 2.94 -18.12 -10.78
N ILE A 82 2.36 -19.32 -10.76
CA ILE A 82 3.02 -20.54 -11.30
C ILE A 82 3.14 -20.55 -12.83
N TYR A 83 2.45 -19.65 -13.52
CA TYR A 83 2.48 -19.47 -14.97
C TYR A 83 3.29 -18.23 -15.39
N SER A 84 4.02 -17.61 -14.45
CA SER A 84 4.77 -16.39 -14.69
C SER A 84 6.15 -16.42 -14.02
N ASP A 85 7.13 -15.77 -14.67
CA ASP A 85 8.44 -15.51 -14.09
C ASP A 85 8.51 -14.14 -13.36
N CYS A 86 7.37 -13.45 -13.20
CA CYS A 86 7.31 -12.16 -12.52
C CYS A 86 7.62 -12.32 -11.02
N PRO A 87 8.56 -11.52 -10.46
CA PRO A 87 8.95 -11.64 -9.06
C PRO A 87 7.81 -11.21 -8.12
N ALA A 88 7.74 -11.83 -6.95
CA ALA A 88 6.91 -11.37 -5.86
C ALA A 88 7.23 -9.91 -5.50
N LEU A 89 6.19 -9.13 -5.15
CA LEU A 89 6.39 -7.78 -4.63
C LEU A 89 6.79 -7.84 -3.16
N ASP A 90 7.68 -6.93 -2.75
CA ASP A 90 8.09 -6.81 -1.35
C ASP A 90 7.01 -6.07 -0.53
N PRO A 91 6.43 -6.69 0.52
CA PRO A 91 5.36 -6.06 1.30
C PRO A 91 5.81 -4.87 2.15
N THR A 92 7.09 -4.79 2.48
CA THR A 92 7.65 -3.63 3.20
C THR A 92 7.80 -2.46 2.24
N GLN A 93 8.33 -2.71 1.04
CA GLN A 93 8.45 -1.70 0.00
C GLN A 93 7.08 -1.19 -0.46
N PHE A 94 6.11 -2.09 -0.67
CA PHE A 94 4.75 -1.71 -1.08
C PHE A 94 4.07 -0.74 -0.10
N LYS A 95 4.36 -0.84 1.20
CA LYS A 95 3.83 0.09 2.21
C LYS A 95 4.54 1.44 2.25
N GLN A 96 5.73 1.53 1.65
CA GLN A 96 6.55 2.74 1.57
C GLN A 96 6.38 3.48 0.24
N ASP A 97 5.95 2.77 -0.80
CA ASP A 97 5.53 3.33 -2.07
C ASP A 97 4.27 4.19 -1.90
#